data_AF-A0AAV2YFP7-F1
#
_entry.id   AF-A0AAV2YFP7-F1
#
_cell.length_a   1.000
_cell.length_b   1.000
_cell.length_c   1.000
_cell.angle_alpha   90.00
_cell.angle_beta   90.00
_cell.angle_gamma   90.00
#
_symmetry.space_group_name_H-M   'P 1'
#
loop_
_entity.id
_entity.type
_entity.pdbx_description
1 polymer ?
#
loop_
_entity_poly.entity_id
_entity_poly.type
_entity_poly.pdbx_seq_one_letter_code
_entity_poly.pdbx_strand_id
1 'polypeptide(L)'
;MCTAPPSPKKPKIKDVLCTHFKGHEVYPGLGAGFEGFIHEFEHAIRAEGLMNGSTWTDELRAAGKASRYYHKKNSEWQGRHGGEDVTYDEVKRVMLAEFGCKLSQLELSNKMKCQKREGDSWNDHLEYLKFIEERMLRICADTDVLCTGQPN
;
A
#
# COMPACT_ATOMS: atom_id res chain seq x y z
N MET A 1 35.98 -21.47 -17.87
CA MET A 1 35.81 -20.01 -17.84
C MET A 1 34.89 -19.70 -16.66
N CYS A 2 35.41 -19.13 -15.57
CA CYS A 2 34.59 -18.71 -14.43
C CYS A 2 33.92 -17.38 -14.78
N THR A 3 32.66 -17.41 -15.16
CA THR A 3 31.85 -16.20 -15.28
C THR A 3 31.66 -15.61 -13.89
N ALA A 4 32.21 -14.42 -13.66
CA ALA A 4 31.95 -13.65 -12.45
C ALA A 4 30.43 -13.48 -12.27
N PRO A 5 29.90 -13.59 -11.04
CA PRO A 5 28.48 -13.38 -10.80
C PRO A 5 28.08 -11.98 -11.31
N PRO A 6 26.92 -11.84 -11.96
CA PRO A 6 26.47 -10.55 -12.49
C PRO A 6 26.45 -9.53 -11.35
N SER A 7 27.05 -8.36 -11.58
CA SER A 7 27.07 -7.29 -10.58
C SER A 7 25.62 -6.89 -10.23
N PRO A 8 25.31 -6.67 -8.93
CA PRO A 8 23.98 -6.27 -8.50
C PRO A 8 23.48 -5.06 -9.30
N LYS A 9 22.31 -5.18 -9.93
CA LYS A 9 21.71 -4.07 -10.67
C LYS A 9 21.09 -3.09 -9.67
N LYS A 10 21.36 -1.80 -9.85
CA LYS A 10 20.65 -0.75 -9.11
C LYS A 10 19.16 -0.80 -9.52
N PRO A 11 18.22 -0.97 -8.57
CA PRO A 11 16.82 -1.10 -8.92
C PRO A 11 16.28 0.20 -9.52
N LYS A 12 15.26 0.09 -10.38
CA LYS A 12 14.58 1.24 -10.99
C LYS A 12 13.08 1.11 -10.78
N ILE A 13 12.45 2.18 -10.32
CA ILE A 13 10.99 2.24 -10.08
C ILE A 13 10.18 1.89 -11.32
N LYS A 14 10.67 2.24 -12.52
CA LYS A 14 10.00 1.91 -13.79
C LYS A 14 9.97 0.40 -14.10
N ASP A 15 10.87 -0.37 -13.52
CA ASP A 15 10.97 -1.82 -13.74
C ASP A 15 10.00 -2.57 -12.79
N VAL A 16 9.37 -1.87 -11.84
CA VAL A 16 8.34 -2.40 -10.94
C VAL A 16 6.97 -2.35 -11.61
N LEU A 17 6.44 -3.53 -11.94
CA LEU A 17 5.09 -3.70 -12.46
C LEU A 17 4.08 -3.65 -11.29
N CYS A 18 3.57 -2.46 -11.05
CA CYS A 18 2.56 -2.19 -10.03
C CYS A 18 1.61 -1.09 -10.54
N THR A 19 0.36 -1.11 -10.10
CA THR A 19 -0.62 -0.06 -10.40
C THR A 19 -0.18 1.32 -9.91
N HIS A 20 -0.67 2.40 -10.55
CA HIS A 20 -0.37 3.76 -10.12
C HIS A 20 -1.34 4.20 -9.02
N PHE A 21 -0.81 4.65 -7.88
CA PHE A 21 -1.66 5.13 -6.79
C PHE A 21 -2.25 6.51 -7.13
N LYS A 22 -3.58 6.59 -7.19
CA LYS A 22 -4.30 7.82 -7.58
C LYS A 22 -4.70 8.73 -6.42
N GLY A 23 -4.62 8.25 -5.18
CA GLY A 23 -4.86 9.04 -3.96
C GLY A 23 -6.25 9.63 -3.76
N HIS A 24 -7.24 9.27 -4.59
CA HIS A 24 -8.65 9.59 -4.36
C HIS A 24 -9.43 8.34 -3.99
N GLU A 25 -10.50 8.51 -3.21
CA GLU A 25 -11.40 7.42 -2.88
C GLU A 25 -12.05 6.85 -4.14
N VAL A 26 -11.98 5.53 -4.29
CA VAL A 26 -12.70 4.81 -5.36
C VAL A 26 -14.20 4.79 -5.05
N TYR A 27 -14.52 4.54 -3.78
CA TYR A 27 -15.87 4.62 -3.24
C TYR A 27 -15.86 5.53 -2.01
N PRO A 28 -16.78 6.51 -1.94
CA PRO A 28 -16.82 7.45 -0.82
C PRO A 28 -16.87 6.77 0.55
N GLY A 29 -15.96 7.18 1.43
CA GLY A 29 -15.82 6.70 2.80
C GLY A 29 -15.12 5.35 2.95
N LEU A 30 -14.57 4.77 1.86
CA LEU A 30 -13.81 3.52 1.91
C LEU A 30 -12.29 3.73 1.77
N GLY A 31 -11.81 4.96 1.80
CA GLY A 31 -10.39 5.29 1.58
C GLY A 31 -9.96 5.12 0.12
N ALA A 32 -8.72 5.51 -0.17
CA ALA A 32 -8.17 5.61 -1.53
C ALA A 32 -7.53 4.32 -2.06
N GLY A 33 -7.61 3.20 -1.33
CA GLY A 33 -7.02 1.92 -1.76
C GLY A 33 -5.54 1.78 -1.43
N PHE A 34 -5.01 2.53 -0.47
CA PHE A 34 -3.58 2.53 -0.16
C PHE A 34 -3.10 1.16 0.33
N GLU A 35 -3.88 0.46 1.14
CA GLU A 35 -3.61 -0.89 1.65
C GLU A 35 -3.47 -1.90 0.51
N GLY A 36 -4.34 -1.78 -0.49
CA GLY A 36 -4.30 -2.52 -1.75
C GLY A 36 -2.97 -2.32 -2.45
N PHE A 37 -2.72 -1.05 -2.76
CA PHE A 37 -1.56 -0.59 -3.49
C PHE A 37 -0.24 -0.94 -2.80
N ILE A 38 -0.10 -0.70 -1.49
CA ILE A 38 1.17 -0.87 -0.78
C ILE A 38 1.60 -2.33 -0.75
N HIS A 39 0.64 -3.24 -0.57
CA HIS A 39 0.91 -4.68 -0.62
C HIS A 39 1.32 -5.13 -2.03
N GLU A 40 0.62 -4.67 -3.06
CA GLU A 40 0.97 -4.94 -4.46
C GLU A 40 2.37 -4.43 -4.79
N PHE A 41 2.67 -3.20 -4.36
CA PHE A 41 3.96 -2.55 -4.56
C PHE A 41 5.08 -3.31 -3.83
N GLU A 42 4.89 -3.66 -2.57
CA GLU A 42 5.85 -4.43 -1.79
C GLU A 42 6.09 -5.84 -2.37
N HIS A 43 5.03 -6.48 -2.89
CA HIS A 43 5.18 -7.73 -3.61
C HIS A 43 6.00 -7.55 -4.90
N ALA A 44 5.73 -6.49 -5.66
CA ALA A 44 6.42 -6.20 -6.91
C ALA A 44 7.91 -5.86 -6.71
N ILE A 45 8.28 -5.10 -5.68
CA ILE A 45 9.71 -4.83 -5.35
C ILE A 45 10.42 -6.11 -4.90
N ARG A 46 9.76 -7.01 -4.16
CA ARG A 46 10.34 -8.30 -3.75
C ARG A 46 10.59 -9.19 -4.97
N ALA A 47 9.62 -9.27 -5.88
CA ALA A 47 9.76 -10.03 -7.12
C ALA A 47 10.88 -9.47 -8.01
N GLU A 48 10.95 -8.14 -8.16
CA GLU A 48 12.03 -7.48 -8.92
C GLU A 48 13.41 -7.75 -8.30
N GLY A 49 13.52 -7.63 -6.96
CA GLY A 49 14.75 -7.94 -6.22
C GLY A 49 15.21 -9.37 -6.44
N LEU A 50 14.29 -10.33 -6.42
CA LEU A 50 14.59 -11.75 -6.66
C LEU A 50 15.06 -12.00 -8.11
N MET A 51 14.41 -11.39 -9.10
CA MET A 51 14.73 -11.59 -10.52
C MET A 51 16.05 -10.92 -10.92
N ASN A 52 16.38 -9.77 -10.33
CA ASN A 52 17.50 -8.93 -10.75
C ASN A 52 18.66 -8.88 -9.76
N GLY A 53 18.54 -9.50 -8.59
CA GLY A 53 19.54 -9.43 -7.51
C GLY A 53 19.76 -8.00 -7.00
N SER A 54 18.72 -7.16 -7.06
CA SER A 54 18.78 -5.75 -6.68
C SER A 54 18.47 -5.57 -5.18
N THR A 55 18.94 -4.47 -4.61
CA THR A 55 18.64 -4.09 -3.22
C THR A 55 17.90 -2.76 -3.18
N TRP A 56 16.71 -2.76 -2.59
CA TRP A 56 15.85 -1.59 -2.44
C TRP A 56 16.06 -0.93 -1.08
N THR A 57 16.62 0.29 -1.07
CA THR A 57 16.71 1.13 0.13
C THR A 57 15.36 1.75 0.48
N ASP A 58 15.21 2.21 1.72
CA ASP A 58 13.99 2.87 2.18
C ASP A 58 13.62 4.09 1.35
N GLU A 59 14.61 4.92 0.99
CA GLU A 59 14.43 6.06 0.10
C GLU A 59 13.86 5.64 -1.27
N LEU A 60 14.41 4.57 -1.88
CA LEU A 60 13.95 4.05 -3.16
C LEU A 60 12.54 3.45 -3.08
N ARG A 61 12.20 2.81 -1.96
CA ARG A 61 10.86 2.27 -1.70
C ARG A 61 9.85 3.41 -1.52
N ALA A 62 10.21 4.44 -0.75
CA ALA A 62 9.35 5.59 -0.47
C ALA A 62 9.10 6.45 -1.72
N ALA A 63 10.11 6.60 -2.58
CA ALA A 63 10.01 7.26 -3.89
C ALA A 63 9.23 6.45 -4.94
N GLY A 64 8.58 5.34 -4.58
CA GLY A 64 7.84 4.45 -5.47
C GLY A 64 6.63 5.08 -6.18
N LYS A 65 5.67 4.27 -6.62
CA LYS A 65 4.54 4.77 -7.45
C LYS A 65 3.55 5.70 -6.72
N ALA A 66 3.72 5.90 -5.42
CA ALA A 66 3.05 6.96 -4.64
C ALA A 66 3.92 8.23 -4.46
N SER A 67 5.03 8.35 -5.20
CA SER A 67 6.06 9.39 -5.09
C SER A 67 5.52 10.81 -4.94
N ARG A 68 4.47 11.21 -5.69
CA ARG A 68 3.92 12.57 -5.57
C ARG A 68 3.32 12.87 -4.19
N TYR A 69 2.67 11.88 -3.59
CA TYR A 69 2.12 11.99 -2.24
C TYR A 69 3.23 11.89 -1.19
N TYR A 70 4.19 10.99 -1.43
CA TYR A 70 5.38 10.88 -0.59
C TYR A 70 6.17 12.18 -0.55
N HIS A 71 6.56 12.77 -1.69
CA HIS A 71 7.34 14.01 -1.72
C HIS A 71 6.63 15.15 -1.01
N LYS A 72 5.31 15.29 -1.21
CA LYS A 72 4.50 16.28 -0.48
C LYS A 72 4.58 16.06 1.03
N LYS A 73 4.34 14.83 1.49
CA LYS A 73 4.35 14.48 2.92
C LYS A 73 5.76 14.53 3.53
N ASN A 74 6.79 14.15 2.78
CA ASN A 74 8.18 14.21 3.19
C ASN A 74 8.63 15.67 3.38
N SER A 75 8.23 16.58 2.50
CA SER A 75 8.47 18.02 2.68
C SER A 75 7.76 18.57 3.93
N GLU A 76 6.51 18.18 4.17
CA GLU A 76 5.79 18.54 5.41
C GLU A 76 6.48 17.96 6.66
N TRP A 77 7.01 16.74 6.58
CA TRP A 77 7.68 16.04 7.67
C TRP A 77 9.05 16.65 8.00
N GLN A 78 9.89 16.88 7.00
CA GLN A 78 11.22 17.48 7.19
C GLN A 78 11.12 18.85 7.85
N GLY A 79 10.07 19.61 7.56
CA GLY A 79 9.78 20.88 8.23
C GLY A 79 9.40 20.74 9.72
N ARG A 80 8.86 19.59 10.15
CA ARG A 80 8.47 19.32 11.55
C ARG A 80 9.58 18.67 12.38
N HIS A 81 10.44 17.88 11.74
CA HIS A 81 11.42 17.01 12.41
C HIS A 81 12.88 17.36 12.10
N GLY A 82 13.17 18.61 11.70
CA GLY A 82 14.55 19.11 11.61
C GLY A 82 15.45 18.37 10.61
N GLY A 83 14.87 17.70 9.62
CA GLY A 83 15.62 16.97 8.59
C GLY A 83 16.04 15.54 8.96
N GLU A 84 15.45 14.92 9.99
CA GLU A 84 15.62 13.48 10.23
C GLU A 84 15.09 12.64 9.04
N ASP A 85 15.81 11.58 8.70
CA ASP A 85 15.42 10.65 7.64
C ASP A 85 14.21 9.81 8.07
N VAL A 86 13.19 9.77 7.21
CA VAL A 86 11.96 9.00 7.44
C VAL A 86 12.16 7.57 6.94
N THR A 87 11.96 6.59 7.82
CA THR A 87 11.99 5.16 7.43
C THR A 87 10.81 4.80 6.53
N TYR A 88 10.97 3.78 5.70
CA TYR A 88 9.88 3.36 4.80
C TYR A 88 8.61 2.93 5.56
N ASP A 89 8.75 2.34 6.74
CA ASP A 89 7.62 1.96 7.58
C ASP A 89 6.87 3.17 8.15
N GLU A 90 7.58 4.25 8.49
CA GLU A 90 6.93 5.49 8.91
C GLU A 90 6.14 6.13 7.76
N VAL A 91 6.73 6.13 6.54
CA VAL A 91 6.02 6.59 5.33
C VAL A 91 4.72 5.82 5.13
N LYS A 92 4.76 4.48 5.25
CA LYS A 92 3.57 3.63 5.15
C LYS A 92 2.52 4.02 6.19
N ARG A 93 2.92 4.24 7.45
CA ARG A 93 2.00 4.61 8.53
C ARG A 93 1.30 5.94 8.25
N VAL A 94 2.05 6.96 7.84
CA VAL A 94 1.49 8.29 7.50
C VAL A 94 0.54 8.21 6.32
N MET A 95 0.94 7.47 5.28
CA MET A 95 0.11 7.28 4.08
C MET A 95 -1.16 6.48 4.40
N LEU A 96 -1.07 5.47 5.26
CA LEU A 96 -2.21 4.69 5.73
C LEU A 96 -3.19 5.55 6.54
N ALA A 97 -2.69 6.44 7.40
CA ALA A 97 -3.54 7.35 8.17
C ALA A 97 -4.30 8.37 7.28
N GLU A 98 -3.66 8.81 6.19
CA GLU A 98 -4.24 9.77 5.24
C GLU A 98 -5.23 9.10 4.28
N PHE A 99 -4.81 7.99 3.67
CA PHE A 99 -5.46 7.38 2.51
C PHE A 99 -6.11 6.02 2.78
N GLY A 100 -5.86 5.43 3.95
CA GLY A 100 -6.42 4.15 4.35
C GLY A 100 -7.91 4.21 4.62
N CYS A 101 -8.54 3.03 4.67
CA CYS A 101 -9.92 2.91 5.12
C CYS A 101 -9.98 3.19 6.63
N LYS A 102 -10.86 4.10 7.04
CA LYS A 102 -11.04 4.47 8.46
C LYS A 102 -12.17 3.68 9.13
N LEU A 103 -12.79 2.76 8.40
CA LEU A 103 -13.90 1.97 8.90
C LEU A 103 -13.37 0.71 9.59
N SER A 104 -14.00 0.38 10.71
CA SER A 104 -13.83 -0.89 11.40
C SER A 104 -14.37 -2.05 10.56
N GLN A 105 -13.96 -3.27 10.91
CA GLN A 105 -14.48 -4.49 10.30
C GLN A 105 -16.01 -4.60 10.43
N LEU A 106 -16.58 -4.14 11.55
CA LEU A 106 -18.03 -4.13 11.77
C LEU A 106 -18.74 -3.15 10.82
N GLU A 107 -18.20 -1.95 10.63
CA GLU A 107 -18.75 -0.96 9.71
C GLU A 107 -18.67 -1.43 8.25
N LEU A 108 -17.57 -2.09 7.87
CA LEU A 108 -17.43 -2.72 6.56
C LEU A 108 -18.41 -3.88 6.35
N SER A 109 -18.58 -4.74 7.37
CA SER A 109 -19.56 -5.83 7.34
C SER A 109 -20.99 -5.31 7.17
N ASN A 110 -21.33 -4.21 7.84
CA ASN A 110 -22.62 -3.55 7.67
C ASN A 110 -22.78 -3.00 6.25
N LYS A 111 -21.72 -2.45 5.65
CA LYS A 111 -21.75 -1.98 4.26
C LYS A 111 -21.92 -3.10 3.23
N MET A 112 -21.44 -4.32 3.49
CA MET A 112 -21.71 -5.47 2.62
C MET A 112 -23.19 -5.86 2.57
N LYS A 113 -23.95 -5.57 3.63
CA LYS A 113 -25.40 -5.86 3.71
C LYS A 113 -26.25 -4.79 3.03
N CYS A 114 -25.66 -3.67 2.60
CA CYS A 114 -26.39 -2.61 1.93
C CYS A 114 -26.87 -3.07 0.55
N GLN A 115 -28.09 -2.68 0.18
CA GLN A 115 -28.62 -2.93 -1.14
C GLN A 115 -27.86 -2.13 -2.21
N LYS A 116 -27.92 -2.62 -3.45
CA LYS A 116 -27.44 -1.88 -4.63
C LYS A 116 -28.06 -0.49 -4.68
N ARG A 117 -27.24 0.53 -4.94
CA ARG A 117 -27.72 1.91 -5.07
C ARG A 117 -28.60 2.07 -6.30
N GLU A 118 -29.47 3.06 -6.25
CA GLU A 118 -30.25 3.49 -7.42
C GLU A 118 -29.30 4.06 -8.48
N GLY A 119 -29.46 3.65 -9.74
CA GLY A 119 -28.59 4.04 -10.85
C GLY A 119 -27.39 3.12 -11.12
N ASP A 120 -26.88 2.39 -10.13
CA ASP A 120 -25.75 1.46 -10.34
C ASP A 120 -26.17 0.21 -11.14
N SER A 121 -25.29 -0.33 -11.98
CA SER A 121 -25.47 -1.67 -12.55
C SER A 121 -25.17 -2.75 -11.50
N TRP A 122 -25.61 -3.99 -11.76
CA TRP A 122 -25.23 -5.11 -10.89
C TRP A 122 -23.71 -5.35 -10.87
N ASN A 123 -23.02 -5.07 -11.96
CA ASN A 123 -21.55 -5.18 -12.00
C ASN A 123 -20.89 -4.15 -11.09
N ASP A 124 -21.32 -2.89 -11.14
CA ASP A 124 -20.79 -1.83 -10.25
C ASP A 124 -21.00 -2.19 -8.77
N HIS A 125 -22.15 -2.80 -8.46
CA HIS A 125 -22.43 -3.27 -7.10
C HIS A 125 -21.52 -4.43 -6.68
N LEU A 126 -21.28 -5.39 -7.58
CA LEU A 126 -20.37 -6.50 -7.30
C LEU A 126 -18.93 -6.02 -7.12
N GLU A 127 -18.48 -5.04 -7.92
CA GLU A 127 -17.18 -4.40 -7.75
C GLU A 127 -17.08 -3.67 -6.41
N TYR A 128 -18.13 -2.97 -6.00
CA TYR A 128 -18.23 -2.34 -4.69
C TYR A 128 -18.13 -3.36 -3.53
N LEU A 129 -18.85 -4.48 -3.63
CA LEU A 129 -18.81 -5.54 -2.61
C LEU A 129 -17.43 -6.20 -2.53
N LYS A 130 -16.80 -6.51 -3.67
CA LYS A 130 -15.41 -7.01 -3.73
C LYS A 130 -14.44 -6.03 -3.09
N PHE A 131 -14.61 -4.73 -3.35
CA PHE A 131 -13.78 -3.70 -2.74
C PHE A 131 -13.90 -3.70 -1.22
N ILE A 132 -15.10 -3.89 -0.67
CA ILE A 132 -15.29 -4.01 0.79
C ILE A 132 -14.64 -5.28 1.33
N GLU A 133 -14.85 -6.42 0.68
CA GLU A 133 -14.26 -7.71 1.08
C GLU A 133 -12.73 -7.63 1.16
N GLU A 134 -12.09 -7.07 0.14
CA GLU A 134 -10.63 -6.87 0.12
C GLU A 134 -10.13 -6.01 1.30
N ARG A 135 -10.93 -5.04 1.77
CA ARG A 135 -10.57 -4.25 2.96
C ARG A 135 -10.74 -5.05 4.25
N MET A 136 -11.81 -5.82 4.37
CA MET A 136 -12.04 -6.64 5.55
C MET A 136 -10.93 -7.68 5.74
N LEU A 137 -10.49 -8.35 4.67
CA LEU A 137 -9.40 -9.33 4.73
C LEU A 137 -8.07 -8.69 5.17
N ARG A 138 -7.83 -7.43 4.80
CA ARG A 138 -6.58 -6.72 5.12
C ARG A 138 -6.55 -6.21 6.56
N ILE A 139 -7.68 -5.74 7.08
CA ILE A 139 -7.79 -5.40 8.51
C ILE A 139 -7.54 -6.64 9.38
N CYS A 140 -8.05 -7.81 8.98
CA CYS A 140 -7.79 -9.06 9.69
C CYS A 140 -6.30 -9.46 9.68
N ALA A 141 -5.64 -9.35 8.53
CA ALA A 141 -4.22 -9.70 8.39
C ALA A 141 -3.30 -8.87 9.30
N ASP A 142 -3.61 -7.58 9.52
CA ASP A 142 -2.83 -6.70 10.40
C ASP A 142 -3.04 -7.02 11.90
N THR A 143 -4.21 -7.54 12.28
CA THR A 143 -4.47 -8.03 13.66
C THR A 143 -3.73 -9.33 13.98
N ASP A 144 -3.60 -10.26 13.02
CA ASP A 144 -2.92 -11.54 13.27
C ASP A 144 -1.42 -11.35 13.49
N VAL A 145 -0.79 -10.37 12.83
CA VAL A 145 0.63 -10.03 13.04
C VAL A 145 0.89 -9.46 14.45
N LEU A 146 -0.08 -8.78 15.06
CA LEU A 146 0.04 -8.26 16.43
C LEU A 146 -0.18 -9.35 17.50
N CYS A 147 -0.88 -10.44 17.17
CA CYS A 147 -1.17 -11.53 18.09
C CYS A 147 -0.10 -12.64 18.14
N THR A 148 0.77 -12.75 17.12
CA THR A 148 1.85 -13.76 17.11
C THR A 148 3.14 -13.34 17.83
N GLY A 149 3.14 -12.19 18.50
CA GLY A 149 4.32 -11.57 19.12
C GLY A 149 4.47 -11.72 20.63
N GLN A 150 3.86 -12.72 21.29
CA GLN A 150 4.19 -13.02 22.69
C GLN A 150 5.14 -14.22 22.79
N PRO A 151 6.39 -14.03 23.24
CA PRO A 151 7.25 -15.14 23.60
C PRO A 151 6.75 -15.77 24.91
N ASN A 152 6.72 -17.10 24.96
CA ASN A 152 6.76 -17.86 26.22
C ASN A 152 8.12 -17.68 26.90
#